data_AF-A0AAN8WLA3-F1
#
_entry.id   AF-A0AAN8WLA3-F1
#
_cell.length_a   1.000
_cell.length_b   1.000
_cell.length_c   1.000
_cell.angle_alpha   90.00
_cell.angle_beta   90.00
_cell.angle_gamma   90.00
#
_symmetry.space_group_name_H-M   'P 1'
#
loop_
_entity.id
_entity.type
_entity.pdbx_description
1 polymer ?
#
loop_
_entity_poly.entity_id
_entity_poly.type
_entity_poly.pdbx_seq_one_letter_code
_entity_poly.pdbx_strand_id
1 'polypeptide(L)'
;MCGLRELKNLEVLALHNNKLEKLDQMILKSIPNLQVLTLANNLLSDINDVRVLRLLNVLSSLTLSSNPLCDDRYPQYILAHLPNLAYLDHRRLTPDEHSAALHAFRSVMNTVEAEEAKLHEEQQKDAEDRKSKEEHCKAGVLSLNDGSLFTRMFHGDKDMGVLLQLPGAHALMMKYREQFNAVCLRVFNSGLAHQLQRQEELNLLQTALNKAKSDADVHARE
;
A
#
# COMPACT_ATOMS: atom_id res chain seq x y z
N MET A 1 7.84 15.70 12.49
CA MET A 1 6.99 15.80 11.28
C MET A 1 5.74 14.88 11.32
N CYS A 2 5.22 14.53 12.51
CA CYS A 2 4.07 13.61 12.64
C CYS A 2 2.69 14.29 12.42
N GLY A 3 2.57 15.60 12.65
CA GLY A 3 1.28 16.32 12.51
C GLY A 3 0.78 16.52 11.08
N LEU A 4 1.65 16.43 10.07
CA LEU A 4 1.27 16.62 8.66
C LEU A 4 0.41 15.47 8.12
N ARG A 5 0.42 14.30 8.77
CA ARG A 5 -0.30 13.10 8.30
C ARG A 5 -1.82 13.20 8.42
N GLU A 6 -2.31 14.10 9.26
CA GLU A 6 -3.75 14.28 9.51
C GLU A 6 -4.37 15.34 8.58
N LEU A 7 -3.55 16.11 7.87
CA LEU A 7 -3.97 17.25 7.07
C LEU A 7 -4.36 16.85 5.63
N LYS A 8 -5.42 16.04 5.51
CA LYS A 8 -5.88 15.48 4.21
C LYS A 8 -6.33 16.53 3.18
N ASN A 9 -6.69 17.73 3.64
CA ASN A 9 -7.14 18.85 2.80
C ASN A 9 -6.05 19.91 2.60
N LEU A 10 -4.79 19.58 2.89
CA LEU A 10 -3.69 20.53 2.71
C LEU A 10 -3.43 20.73 1.21
N GLU A 11 -3.63 21.96 0.73
CA GLU A 11 -3.41 22.33 -0.67
C GLU A 11 -2.08 23.07 -0.87
N VAL A 12 -1.63 23.83 0.14
CA VAL A 12 -0.43 24.66 0.07
C VAL A 12 0.49 24.32 1.24
N LEU A 13 1.73 23.97 0.93
CA LEU A 13 2.76 23.64 1.91
C LEU A 13 4.04 24.42 1.60
N ALA A 14 4.35 25.39 2.46
CA ALA A 14 5.56 26.17 2.40
C ALA A 14 6.57 25.68 3.44
N LEU A 15 7.68 25.12 2.97
CA LEU A 15 8.78 24.59 3.77
C LEU A 15 10.11 25.23 3.37
N HIS A 16 10.08 26.49 2.93
CA HIS A 16 11.29 27.22 2.57
C HIS A 16 12.20 27.47 3.80
N ASN A 17 13.50 27.61 3.57
CA ASN A 17 14.52 27.88 4.61
C ASN A 17 14.57 26.82 5.73
N ASN A 18 14.37 25.55 5.37
CA ASN A 18 14.51 24.45 6.31
C ASN A 18 15.80 23.66 6.01
N LYS A 19 16.04 22.60 6.79
CA LYS A 19 17.19 21.70 6.63
C LYS A 19 16.73 20.32 6.15
N LEU A 20 15.79 20.30 5.21
CA LEU A 20 15.27 19.03 4.68
C LEU A 20 16.32 18.42 3.75
N GLU A 21 16.84 17.26 4.14
CA GLU A 21 17.77 16.48 3.33
C GLU A 21 17.07 15.45 2.44
N LYS A 22 15.89 14.98 2.87
CA LYS A 22 15.06 14.00 2.16
C LYS A 22 13.58 14.29 2.33
N LEU A 23 12.79 13.87 1.34
CA LEU A 23 11.34 13.90 1.39
C LEU A 23 10.80 12.54 1.87
N ASP A 24 9.98 12.56 2.92
CA ASP A 24 9.37 11.34 3.46
C ASP A 24 8.14 10.94 2.60
N GLN A 25 8.27 9.80 1.91
CA GLN A 25 7.20 9.20 1.10
C GLN A 25 5.89 9.01 1.90
N MET A 26 5.96 8.66 3.19
CA MET A 26 4.78 8.44 4.00
C MET A 26 3.98 9.73 4.24
N ILE A 27 4.68 10.85 4.38
CA ILE A 27 4.04 12.16 4.58
C ILE A 27 3.36 12.59 3.29
N LEU A 28 4.04 12.49 2.15
CA LEU A 28 3.49 12.86 0.85
C LEU A 28 2.24 12.03 0.49
N LYS A 29 2.23 10.72 0.80
CA LYS A 29 1.03 9.88 0.66
C LYS A 29 -0.16 10.34 1.51
N SER A 30 0.10 11.03 2.61
CA SER A 30 -0.94 11.47 3.55
C SER A 30 -1.58 12.81 3.16
N ILE A 31 -0.97 13.56 2.23
CA ILE A 31 -1.43 14.87 1.75
C ILE A 31 -1.72 14.86 0.23
N PRO A 32 -2.68 14.04 -0.23
CA PRO A 32 -2.89 13.80 -1.66
C PRO A 32 -3.40 15.03 -2.44
N ASN A 33 -3.94 16.04 -1.74
CA ASN A 33 -4.54 17.23 -2.35
C ASN A 33 -3.56 18.41 -2.50
N LEU A 34 -2.27 18.17 -2.29
CA LEU A 34 -1.27 19.23 -2.32
C LEU A 34 -1.04 19.76 -3.74
N GLN A 35 -1.34 21.05 -3.95
CA GLN A 35 -1.19 21.74 -5.23
C GLN A 35 0.07 22.59 -5.29
N VAL A 36 0.47 23.21 -4.17
CA VAL A 36 1.63 24.11 -4.11
C VAL A 36 2.61 23.63 -3.04
N LEU A 37 3.85 23.35 -3.47
CA LEU A 37 4.94 22.93 -2.59
C LEU A 37 6.16 23.84 -2.75
N THR A 38 6.52 24.54 -1.69
CA THR A 38 7.72 25.39 -1.67
C THR A 38 8.79 24.77 -0.79
N LEU A 39 9.90 24.35 -1.40
CA LEU A 39 11.05 23.73 -0.74
C LEU A 39 12.33 24.53 -0.96
N ALA A 40 12.23 25.82 -1.27
CA ALA A 40 13.38 26.69 -1.50
C ALA A 40 14.34 26.74 -0.30
N ASN A 41 15.65 26.84 -0.54
CA ASN A 41 16.68 26.88 0.50
C ASN A 41 16.57 25.69 1.49
N ASN A 42 16.61 24.46 0.96
CA ASN A 42 16.73 23.23 1.74
C ASN A 42 18.05 22.51 1.39
N LEU A 43 18.25 21.29 1.90
CA LEU A 43 19.47 20.49 1.73
C LEU A 43 19.22 19.24 0.87
N LEU A 44 18.23 19.29 -0.01
CA LEU A 44 17.90 18.17 -0.89
C LEU A 44 19.02 18.02 -1.94
N SER A 45 19.71 16.88 -1.93
CA SER A 45 20.90 16.64 -2.75
C SER A 45 20.71 15.58 -3.83
N ASP A 46 19.84 14.60 -3.60
CA ASP A 46 19.56 13.55 -4.58
C ASP A 46 18.38 13.92 -5.48
N ILE A 47 18.63 13.98 -6.78
CA ILE A 47 17.58 14.24 -7.77
C ILE A 47 16.57 13.08 -7.86
N ASN A 48 16.97 11.85 -7.48
CA ASN A 48 16.06 10.70 -7.45
C ASN A 48 14.98 10.85 -6.37
N ASP A 49 15.21 11.66 -5.33
CA ASP A 49 14.19 11.94 -4.32
C ASP A 49 12.99 12.69 -4.92
N VAL A 50 13.14 13.34 -6.09
CA VAL A 50 12.01 13.93 -6.83
C VAL A 50 10.99 12.86 -7.25
N ARG A 51 11.40 11.60 -7.43
CA ARG A 51 10.46 10.50 -7.75
C ARG A 51 9.34 10.39 -6.70
N VAL A 52 9.61 10.75 -5.45
CA VAL A 52 8.59 10.69 -4.39
C VAL A 52 7.50 11.75 -4.55
N LEU A 53 7.78 12.85 -5.27
CA LEU A 53 6.80 13.88 -5.60
C LEU A 53 5.78 13.39 -6.63
N ARG A 54 6.06 12.30 -7.37
CA ARG A 54 5.09 11.67 -8.29
C ARG A 54 3.85 11.15 -7.57
N LEU A 55 3.93 10.93 -6.26
CA LEU A 55 2.79 10.56 -5.42
C LEU A 55 1.75 11.70 -5.32
N LEU A 56 2.14 12.94 -5.62
CA LEU A 56 1.28 14.12 -5.57
C LEU A 56 0.67 14.40 -6.95
N ASN A 57 -0.42 13.70 -7.28
CA ASN A 57 -1.02 13.75 -8.61
C ASN A 57 -1.57 15.13 -9.01
N VAL A 58 -1.88 15.99 -8.03
CA VAL A 58 -2.48 17.32 -8.24
C VAL A 58 -1.49 18.48 -8.04
N LEU A 59 -0.19 18.18 -7.89
CA LEU A 59 0.83 19.20 -7.69
C LEU A 59 0.97 20.07 -8.95
N SER A 60 0.65 21.36 -8.83
CA SER A 60 0.70 22.34 -9.92
C SER A 60 1.89 23.28 -9.84
N SER A 61 2.39 23.56 -8.63
CA SER A 61 3.49 24.51 -8.41
C SER A 61 4.54 23.94 -7.46
N LEU A 62 5.80 23.93 -7.91
CA LEU A 62 6.94 23.42 -7.16
C LEU A 62 8.08 24.44 -7.16
N THR A 63 8.63 24.74 -5.99
CA THR A 63 9.84 25.56 -5.86
C THR A 63 10.93 24.73 -5.19
N LEU A 64 12.02 24.46 -5.90
CA LEU A 64 13.21 23.75 -5.42
C LEU A 64 14.46 24.64 -5.42
N SER A 65 14.35 25.90 -5.80
CA SER A 65 15.46 26.86 -5.88
C SER A 65 16.38 26.81 -4.64
N SER A 66 17.68 26.90 -4.87
CA SER A 66 18.70 26.89 -3.81
C SER A 66 18.74 25.58 -3.01
N ASN A 67 18.52 24.44 -3.67
CA ASN A 67 18.85 23.11 -3.14
C ASN A 67 20.10 22.56 -3.84
N PRO A 68 20.92 21.73 -3.15
CA PRO A 68 22.07 21.07 -3.75
C PRO A 68 21.76 20.20 -4.99
N LEU A 69 20.53 19.73 -5.17
CA LEU A 69 20.08 18.98 -6.36
C LEU A 69 19.89 19.84 -7.62
N CYS A 70 19.92 21.17 -7.50
CA CYS A 70 19.66 22.09 -8.61
C CYS A 70 20.87 22.20 -9.58
N ASP A 71 21.10 21.16 -10.37
CA ASP A 71 22.08 21.10 -11.47
C ASP A 71 21.44 21.50 -12.83
N ASP A 72 22.21 21.84 -13.87
CA ASP A 72 21.67 22.36 -15.14
C ASP A 72 20.61 21.47 -15.82
N ARG A 73 20.60 20.17 -15.51
CA ARG A 73 19.66 19.17 -16.04
C ARG A 73 18.43 18.93 -15.15
N TYR A 74 18.38 19.48 -13.93
CA TYR A 74 17.26 19.23 -13.01
C TYR A 74 15.91 19.63 -13.60
N PRO A 75 15.72 20.77 -14.30
CA PRO A 75 14.39 21.17 -14.77
C PRO A 75 13.79 20.15 -15.74
N GLN A 76 14.61 19.60 -16.63
CA GLN A 76 14.16 18.59 -17.60
C GLN A 76 13.80 17.27 -16.90
N TYR A 77 14.55 16.90 -15.85
CA TYR A 77 14.25 15.73 -15.04
C TYR A 77 12.93 15.92 -14.26
N ILE A 78 12.72 17.08 -13.62
CA ILE A 78 11.45 17.38 -12.93
C ILE A 78 10.27 17.26 -13.90
N LEU A 79 10.38 17.87 -15.09
CA LEU A 79 9.33 17.87 -16.10
C LEU A 79 8.99 16.45 -16.59
N ALA A 80 10.01 15.61 -16.79
CA ALA A 80 9.79 14.22 -17.19
C ALA A 80 9.04 13.43 -16.12
N HIS A 81 9.34 13.64 -14.83
CA HIS A 81 8.72 12.91 -13.73
C HIS A 81 7.37 13.48 -13.27
N LEU A 82 7.13 14.79 -13.44
CA LEU A 82 5.92 15.50 -13.00
C LEU A 82 5.17 16.14 -14.18
N PRO A 83 4.38 15.36 -14.95
CA PRO A 83 3.71 15.87 -16.15
C PRO A 83 2.61 16.90 -15.87
N ASN A 84 2.06 16.93 -14.65
CA ASN A 84 0.99 17.86 -14.26
C ASN A 84 1.51 19.21 -13.72
N LEU A 85 2.83 19.39 -13.67
CA LEU A 85 3.43 20.59 -13.09
C LEU A 85 3.25 21.80 -14.03
N ALA A 86 2.60 22.86 -13.53
CA ALA A 86 2.38 24.09 -14.27
C ALA A 86 3.46 25.15 -14.00
N TYR A 87 4.04 25.15 -12.79
CA TYR A 87 5.04 26.10 -12.35
C TYR A 87 6.24 25.41 -11.69
N LEU A 88 7.45 25.74 -12.14
CA LEU A 88 8.70 25.33 -11.51
C LEU A 88 9.53 26.59 -11.19
N ASP A 89 9.89 26.78 -9.93
CA ASP A 89 10.71 27.92 -9.47
C ASP A 89 10.20 29.28 -9.94
N HIS A 90 8.88 29.47 -9.82
CA HIS A 90 8.16 30.67 -10.27
C HIS A 90 8.18 30.90 -11.79
N ARG A 91 8.72 29.96 -12.58
CA ARG A 91 8.62 29.93 -14.03
C ARG A 91 7.40 29.12 -14.46
N ARG A 92 6.60 29.68 -15.37
CA ARG A 92 5.50 28.95 -16.01
C ARG A 92 6.08 27.98 -17.04
N LEU A 93 5.62 26.73 -16.99
CA LEU A 93 6.03 25.67 -17.88
C LEU A 93 5.09 25.61 -19.09
N THR A 94 5.67 25.36 -20.26
CA THR A 94 4.93 25.20 -21.51
C THR A 94 4.71 23.72 -21.85
N PRO A 95 3.64 23.37 -22.60
CA PRO A 95 3.43 22.00 -23.06
C PRO A 95 4.58 21.46 -23.91
N ASP A 96 5.25 22.35 -24.66
CA ASP A 96 6.39 21.99 -25.51
C ASP A 96 7.59 21.53 -24.66
N GLU A 97 7.90 22.23 -23.56
CA GLU A 97 8.94 21.83 -22.60
C GLU A 97 8.64 20.47 -21.98
N HIS A 98 7.38 20.22 -21.61
CA HIS A 98 6.93 18.92 -21.12
C HIS A 98 7.15 17.82 -22.15
N SER A 99 6.73 18.05 -23.40
CA SER A 99 6.88 17.07 -24.49
C SER A 99 8.35 16.76 -24.79
N ALA A 100 9.22 17.77 -24.77
CA ALA A 100 10.64 17.63 -25.00
C ALA A 100 11.31 16.83 -23.88
N ALA A 101 10.97 17.12 -22.61
CA ALA A 101 11.46 16.39 -21.45
C ALA A 101 11.01 14.93 -21.45
N LEU A 102 9.73 14.67 -21.72
CA LEU A 102 9.19 13.31 -21.82
C LEU A 102 9.86 12.50 -22.93
N HIS A 103 10.11 13.11 -24.09
CA HIS A 103 10.81 12.43 -25.19
C HIS A 103 12.28 12.14 -24.82
N ALA A 104 12.97 13.09 -24.20
CA ALA A 104 14.37 12.93 -23.78
C ALA A 104 14.54 11.83 -22.73
N PHE A 105 13.60 11.71 -21.79
CA PHE A 105 13.68 10.77 -20.66
C PHE A 105 12.79 9.53 -20.81
N ARG A 106 12.18 9.29 -21.98
CA ARG A 106 11.24 8.18 -22.22
C ARG A 106 11.74 6.82 -21.74
N SER A 107 12.99 6.48 -22.04
CA SER A 107 13.58 5.21 -21.62
C SER A 107 13.67 5.10 -20.09
N VAL A 108 14.10 6.18 -19.43
CA VAL A 108 14.21 6.26 -17.96
C VAL A 108 12.82 6.20 -17.32
N MET A 109 11.84 6.92 -17.88
CA MET A 109 10.46 6.90 -17.40
C MET A 109 9.86 5.49 -17.47
N ASN A 110 10.02 4.80 -18.60
CA ASN A 110 9.55 3.41 -18.73
C ASN A 110 10.18 2.49 -17.68
N THR A 111 11.49 2.63 -17.40
CA THR A 111 12.15 1.82 -16.37
C THR A 111 11.64 2.14 -14.96
N VAL A 112 11.48 3.42 -14.65
CA VAL A 112 11.00 3.87 -13.34
C VAL A 112 9.55 3.45 -13.11
N GLU A 113 8.69 3.56 -14.12
CA GLU A 113 7.30 3.10 -14.06
C GLU A 113 7.21 1.58 -13.91
N ALA A 114 8.05 0.82 -14.61
CA ALA A 114 8.10 -0.63 -14.45
C ALA A 114 8.59 -1.06 -13.06
N GLU A 115 9.59 -0.36 -12.50
CA GLU A 115 10.05 -0.58 -11.11
C GLU A 115 8.96 -0.28 -10.09
N GLU A 116 8.28 0.87 -10.23
CA GLU A 116 7.19 1.27 -9.34
C GLU A 116 6.00 0.33 -9.43
N ALA A 117 5.64 -0.14 -10.64
CA ALA A 117 4.58 -1.12 -10.84
C ALA A 117 4.93 -2.46 -10.16
N LYS A 118 6.15 -2.97 -10.36
CA LYS A 118 6.62 -4.19 -9.69
C LYS A 118 6.59 -4.07 -8.17
N LEU A 119 7.08 -2.95 -7.64
CA LEU A 119 7.06 -2.68 -6.21
C LEU A 119 5.63 -2.61 -5.68
N HIS A 120 4.70 -2.02 -6.44
CA HIS A 120 3.31 -1.95 -6.06
C HIS A 120 2.64 -3.33 -6.06
N GLU A 121 2.89 -4.15 -7.08
CA GLU A 121 2.41 -5.53 -7.16
C GLU A 121 2.95 -6.38 -5.99
N GLU A 122 4.23 -6.25 -5.66
CA GLU A 122 4.84 -6.94 -4.52
C GLU A 122 4.19 -6.51 -3.19
N GLN A 123 3.99 -5.20 -2.99
CA GLN A 123 3.30 -4.68 -1.80
C GLN A 123 1.83 -5.13 -1.71
N GLN A 124 1.13 -5.21 -2.84
CA GLN A 124 -0.25 -5.70 -2.89
C GLN A 124 -0.29 -7.18 -2.52
N LYS A 125 0.59 -7.99 -3.11
CA LYS A 125 0.72 -9.41 -2.80
C LYS A 125 1.07 -9.66 -1.33
N ASP A 126 2.02 -8.93 -0.78
CA ASP A 126 2.39 -9.00 0.64
C ASP A 126 1.22 -8.60 1.55
N ALA A 127 0.44 -7.58 1.16
CA ALA A 127 -0.74 -7.16 1.90
C ALA A 127 -1.86 -8.19 1.84
N GLU A 128 -2.07 -8.84 0.70
CA GLU A 128 -3.00 -9.95 0.51
C GLU A 128 -2.59 -11.17 1.33
N ASP A 129 -1.32 -11.57 1.26
CA ASP A 129 -0.77 -12.67 2.05
C ASP A 129 -0.90 -12.40 3.56
N ARG A 130 -0.68 -11.15 3.99
CA ARG A 130 -0.86 -10.76 5.38
C ARG A 130 -2.33 -10.81 5.80
N LYS A 131 -3.25 -10.28 5.00
CA LYS A 131 -4.70 -10.37 5.25
C LYS A 131 -5.16 -11.82 5.33
N SER A 132 -4.73 -12.65 4.38
CA SER A 132 -5.01 -14.08 4.36
C SER A 132 -4.52 -14.77 5.64
N LYS A 133 -3.27 -14.52 6.05
CA LYS A 133 -2.72 -15.05 7.32
C LYS A 133 -3.52 -14.59 8.53
N GLU A 134 -3.92 -13.32 8.59
CA GLU A 134 -4.76 -12.79 9.68
C GLU A 134 -6.13 -13.50 9.75
N GLU A 135 -6.77 -13.74 8.61
CA GLU A 135 -8.02 -14.50 8.54
C GLU A 135 -7.84 -15.96 8.97
N HIS A 136 -6.75 -16.61 8.56
CA HIS A 136 -6.39 -17.95 9.00
C HIS A 136 -6.17 -18.03 10.52
N CYS A 137 -5.46 -17.06 11.10
CA CYS A 137 -5.29 -16.97 12.54
C CYS A 137 -6.64 -16.82 13.26
N LYS A 138 -7.53 -15.98 12.75
CA LYS A 138 -8.88 -15.78 13.30
C LYS A 138 -9.72 -17.05 13.23
N ALA A 139 -9.69 -17.74 12.11
CA ALA A 139 -10.43 -18.99 11.91
C ALA A 139 -9.87 -20.17 12.73
N GLY A 140 -8.66 -20.04 13.29
CA GLY A 140 -7.99 -21.13 14.02
C GLY A 140 -7.55 -22.28 13.11
N VAL A 141 -7.47 -22.06 11.80
CA VAL A 141 -7.14 -23.07 10.79
C VAL A 141 -6.18 -22.53 9.75
N LEU A 142 -5.25 -23.37 9.30
CA LEU A 142 -4.23 -23.02 8.30
C LEU A 142 -4.68 -23.45 6.91
N SER A 143 -4.67 -22.54 5.93
CA SER A 143 -4.67 -22.89 4.50
C SER A 143 -5.87 -23.74 4.02
N LEU A 144 -7.07 -23.47 4.56
CA LEU A 144 -8.31 -24.19 4.22
C LEU A 144 -9.24 -23.44 3.23
N ASN A 145 -8.94 -22.20 2.88
CA ASN A 145 -9.79 -21.35 2.03
C ASN A 145 -9.37 -21.33 0.55
N ASP A 146 -8.16 -21.79 0.21
CA ASP A 146 -7.52 -21.61 -1.10
C ASP A 146 -7.20 -22.95 -1.82
N GLY A 147 -7.51 -24.09 -1.20
CA GLY A 147 -7.21 -25.42 -1.73
C GLY A 147 -5.70 -25.76 -1.74
N SER A 148 -4.87 -24.96 -1.07
CA SER A 148 -3.45 -25.24 -0.93
C SER A 148 -3.19 -26.49 -0.06
N LEU A 149 -4.07 -26.78 0.92
CA LEU A 149 -4.02 -28.04 1.67
C LEU A 149 -4.09 -29.25 0.73
N PHE A 150 -5.03 -29.26 -0.21
CA PHE A 150 -5.17 -30.35 -1.18
C PHE A 150 -3.88 -30.51 -1.99
N THR A 151 -3.36 -29.40 -2.53
CA THR A 151 -2.13 -29.41 -3.32
C THR A 151 -0.95 -29.94 -2.51
N ARG A 152 -0.84 -29.54 -1.23
CA ARG A 152 0.21 -29.99 -0.32
C ARG A 152 0.08 -31.48 0.05
N MET A 153 -1.14 -31.99 0.21
CA MET A 153 -1.39 -33.40 0.51
C MET A 153 -0.91 -34.33 -0.61
N PHE A 154 -1.08 -33.91 -1.87
CA PHE A 154 -0.68 -34.70 -3.03
C PHE A 154 0.67 -34.24 -3.62
N HIS A 155 1.38 -33.33 -2.96
CA HIS A 155 2.67 -32.83 -3.44
C HIS A 155 3.72 -33.93 -3.34
N GLY A 156 4.29 -34.33 -4.48
CA GLY A 156 5.31 -35.40 -4.54
C GLY A 156 4.75 -36.82 -4.52
N ASP A 157 3.43 -36.99 -4.57
CA ASP A 157 2.80 -38.31 -4.70
C ASP A 157 2.96 -38.85 -6.14
N LYS A 158 3.87 -39.81 -6.29
CA LYS A 158 4.18 -40.44 -7.58
C LYS A 158 3.04 -41.35 -8.05
N ASP A 159 2.33 -41.98 -7.12
CA ASP A 159 1.24 -42.92 -7.42
C ASP A 159 0.02 -42.16 -7.92
N MET A 160 -0.25 -40.98 -7.36
CA MET A 160 -1.28 -40.07 -7.86
C MET A 160 -1.02 -39.67 -9.32
N GLY A 161 0.24 -39.42 -9.69
CA GLY A 161 0.63 -39.12 -11.06
C GLY A 161 0.35 -40.28 -12.04
N VAL A 162 0.54 -41.52 -11.59
CA VAL A 162 0.23 -42.73 -12.37
C VAL A 162 -1.28 -42.94 -12.49
N LEU A 163 -2.04 -42.73 -11.40
CA LEU A 163 -3.50 -42.87 -11.39
C LEU A 163 -4.18 -41.88 -12.33
N LEU A 164 -3.66 -40.64 -12.44
CA LEU A 164 -4.19 -39.64 -13.36
C LEU A 164 -4.03 -40.02 -14.84
N GLN A 165 -3.11 -40.90 -15.20
CA GLN A 165 -2.96 -41.39 -16.58
C GLN A 165 -4.13 -42.29 -17.04
N LEU A 166 -4.95 -42.79 -16.10
CA LEU A 166 -6.09 -43.62 -16.43
C LEU A 166 -7.23 -42.79 -17.06
N PRO A 167 -7.91 -43.32 -18.10
CA PRO A 167 -9.06 -42.64 -18.70
C PRO A 167 -10.15 -42.33 -17.67
N GLY A 168 -10.59 -41.08 -17.60
CA GLY A 168 -11.64 -40.63 -16.67
C GLY A 168 -11.16 -40.31 -15.24
N ALA A 169 -9.93 -40.68 -14.86
CA ALA A 169 -9.41 -40.40 -13.52
C ALA A 169 -9.24 -38.90 -13.23
N HIS A 170 -8.87 -38.10 -14.24
CA HIS A 170 -8.80 -36.65 -14.12
C HIS A 170 -10.15 -36.02 -13.73
N ALA A 171 -11.25 -36.44 -14.36
CA ALA A 171 -12.58 -35.91 -14.06
C ALA A 171 -13.02 -36.26 -12.64
N LEU A 172 -12.74 -37.50 -12.20
CA LEU A 172 -13.02 -37.94 -10.83
C LEU A 172 -12.18 -37.14 -9.81
N MET A 173 -10.89 -36.94 -10.10
CA MET A 173 -9.99 -36.19 -9.22
C MET A 173 -10.40 -34.71 -9.10
N MET A 174 -10.83 -34.08 -10.19
CA MET A 174 -11.34 -32.70 -10.14
C MET A 174 -12.59 -32.60 -9.27
N LYS A 175 -13.53 -33.54 -9.42
CA LYS A 175 -14.73 -33.61 -8.57
C LYS A 175 -14.38 -33.83 -7.10
N TYR A 176 -13.41 -34.70 -6.81
CA TYR A 176 -12.92 -34.92 -5.44
C TYR A 176 -12.28 -33.65 -4.87
N ARG A 177 -11.45 -32.96 -5.66
CA ARG A 177 -10.82 -31.68 -5.29
C ARG A 177 -11.85 -30.62 -4.93
N GLU A 178 -12.90 -30.46 -5.75
CA GLU A 178 -13.99 -29.53 -5.48
C GLU A 178 -14.71 -29.84 -4.16
N GLN A 179 -15.05 -31.11 -3.93
CA GLN A 179 -15.72 -31.53 -2.70
C GLN A 179 -14.83 -31.34 -1.47
N PHE A 180 -13.55 -31.70 -1.58
CA PHE A 180 -12.56 -31.51 -0.53
C PHE A 180 -12.42 -30.04 -0.16
N ASN A 181 -12.25 -29.16 -1.16
CA ASN A 181 -12.15 -27.72 -0.95
C ASN A 181 -13.44 -27.14 -0.34
N ALA A 182 -14.62 -27.64 -0.74
CA ALA A 182 -15.89 -27.23 -0.14
C ALA A 182 -16.02 -27.64 1.33
N VAL A 183 -15.47 -28.79 1.74
CA VAL A 183 -15.38 -29.18 3.16
C VAL A 183 -14.43 -28.24 3.91
N CYS A 184 -13.23 -28.01 3.37
CA CYS A 184 -12.22 -27.13 3.97
C CYS A 184 -12.78 -25.71 4.20
N LEU A 185 -13.46 -25.16 3.19
CA LEU A 185 -14.06 -23.84 3.26
C LEU A 185 -15.16 -23.75 4.32
N ARG A 186 -15.96 -24.83 4.50
CA ARG A 186 -16.97 -24.89 5.58
C ARG A 186 -16.33 -24.85 6.96
N VAL A 187 -15.25 -25.60 7.18
CA VAL A 187 -14.50 -25.59 8.45
C VAL A 187 -13.92 -24.20 8.71
N PHE A 188 -13.32 -23.59 7.69
CA PHE A 188 -12.79 -22.23 7.76
C PHE A 188 -13.86 -21.21 8.16
N ASN A 189 -15.00 -21.22 7.47
CA ASN A 189 -16.11 -20.30 7.77
C ASN A 189 -16.71 -20.53 9.16
N SER A 190 -16.78 -21.79 9.62
CA SER A 190 -17.20 -22.10 10.99
C SER A 190 -16.23 -21.50 12.02
N GLY A 191 -14.92 -21.58 11.77
CA GLY A 191 -13.90 -20.97 12.62
C GLY A 191 -14.06 -19.45 12.74
N LEU A 192 -14.27 -18.77 11.60
CA LEU A 192 -14.53 -17.33 11.58
C LEU A 192 -15.82 -16.95 12.34
N ALA A 193 -16.90 -17.70 12.16
CA ALA A 193 -18.16 -17.46 12.86
C ALA A 193 -17.99 -17.57 14.40
N HIS A 194 -17.27 -18.59 14.87
CA HIS A 194 -16.97 -18.74 16.29
C HIS A 194 -16.07 -17.62 16.82
N GLN A 195 -15.13 -17.12 16.02
CA GLN A 195 -14.28 -15.99 16.39
C GLN A 195 -15.07 -14.68 16.51
N LEU A 196 -16.02 -14.44 15.60
CA LEU A 196 -16.95 -13.30 15.70
C LEU A 196 -17.80 -13.39 16.96
N GLN A 197 -18.40 -14.55 17.23
CA GLN A 197 -19.19 -14.76 18.45
C GLN A 197 -18.38 -14.48 19.71
N ARG A 198 -17.14 -14.99 19.79
CA ARG A 198 -16.24 -14.73 20.92
C ARG A 198 -15.91 -13.25 21.08
N GLN A 199 -15.77 -12.52 19.97
CA GLN A 199 -15.51 -11.08 20.01
C GLN A 199 -16.70 -10.30 20.57
N GLU A 200 -17.93 -10.68 20.20
CA GLU A 200 -19.16 -10.10 20.75
C GLU A 200 -19.27 -10.36 22.26
N GLU A 201 -19.02 -11.60 22.70
CA GLU A 201 -19.03 -11.98 24.12
C GLU A 201 -18.00 -11.17 24.93
N LEU A 202 -16.79 -10.98 24.40
CA LEU A 202 -15.75 -10.16 25.04
C LEU A 202 -16.14 -8.68 25.12
N ASN A 203 -16.75 -8.13 24.07
CA ASN A 203 -17.21 -6.74 24.07
C ASN A 203 -18.32 -6.51 25.11
N LEU A 204 -19.25 -7.46 25.23
CA LEU A 204 -20.30 -7.43 26.25
C LEU A 204 -19.69 -7.48 27.66
N LEU A 205 -18.75 -8.40 27.90
CA LEU A 205 -18.05 -8.52 29.18
C LEU A 205 -17.32 -7.22 29.54
N GLN A 206 -16.61 -6.62 28.58
CA GLN A 206 -15.85 -5.39 28.82
C GLN A 206 -16.76 -4.19 29.10
N THR A 207 -17.90 -4.12 28.42
CA THR A 207 -18.93 -3.12 28.70
C THR A 207 -19.49 -3.26 30.10
N ALA A 208 -19.83 -4.50 30.51
CA ALA A 208 -20.31 -4.79 31.86
C ALA A 208 -19.27 -4.45 32.94
N LEU A 209 -17.99 -4.76 32.70
CA LEU A 209 -16.89 -4.44 33.61
C LEU A 209 -16.70 -2.93 33.77
N ASN A 210 -16.75 -2.16 32.67
CA ASN A 210 -16.62 -0.71 32.71
C ASN A 210 -17.78 -0.05 33.48
N LYS A 211 -19.00 -0.56 33.27
CA LYS A 211 -20.17 -0.12 34.04
C LYS A 211 -19.98 -0.40 35.54
N ALA A 212 -19.62 -1.62 35.91
CA ALA A 212 -19.40 -1.99 37.31
C ALA A 212 -18.30 -1.16 37.98
N LYS A 213 -17.21 -0.83 37.26
CA LYS A 213 -16.18 0.09 37.75
C LYS A 213 -16.71 1.50 37.97
N SER A 214 -17.46 2.04 37.00
CA SER A 214 -18.08 3.36 37.14
C SER A 214 -19.03 3.41 38.32
N ASP A 215 -19.86 2.38 38.51
CA ASP A 215 -20.82 2.31 39.62
C ASP A 215 -20.08 2.24 40.98
N ALA A 216 -18.97 1.49 41.05
CA ALA A 216 -18.12 1.42 42.24
C ALA A 216 -17.40 2.75 42.54
N ASP A 217 -16.92 3.45 41.52
CA ASP A 217 -16.28 4.76 41.67
C ASP A 217 -17.26 5.84 42.14
N VAL A 218 -18.53 5.77 41.70
CA VAL A 218 -19.60 6.65 42.20
C VAL A 218 -19.87 6.35 43.67
N HIS A 219 -20.04 5.07 44.04
CA HIS A 219 -20.33 4.68 45.41
C HIS A 219 -19.18 5.01 46.39
N ALA A 220 -17.93 4.96 45.95
CA ALA A 220 -16.77 5.31 46.78
C ALA A 220 -16.62 6.83 47.04
N ARG A 221 -17.38 7.68 46.34
CA ARG A 221 -17.36 9.15 46.49
C ARG A 221 -18.50 9.68 47.37
N GLU A 222 -19.44 8.83 47.77
CA GLU A 222 -20.51 9.10 48.73
C GLU A 222 -20.06 8.82 50.16
#